data_AF-A0A2B7XZ07-F1
#
_entry.id   AF-A0A2B7XZ07-F1
#
_cell.length_a   1.000
_cell.length_b   1.000
_cell.length_c   1.000
_cell.angle_alpha   90.00
_cell.angle_beta   90.00
_cell.angle_gamma   90.00
#
_symmetry.space_group_name_H-M   'P 1'
#
loop_
_entity.id
_entity.type
_entity.pdbx_description
1 polymer ?
#
loop_
_entity_poly.entity_id
_entity_poly.type
_entity_poly.pdbx_seq_one_letter_code
_entity_poly.pdbx_strand_id
1 'polypeptide(L)' 'KQKRKRSRRQIQHEGGLTREEAQSLTITPAEPVELSAIQCTEPPPPGSTPRSRAPPRCSNCGSHGHRRTRCPNPSVI' A
#
# COMPACT_ATOMS: atom_id res chain seq x y z
N LYS A 1 1.43 -31.42 -2.91
CA LYS A 1 2.39 -30.30 -3.13
C LYS A 1 2.77 -29.71 -1.77
N GLN A 2 3.99 -29.91 -1.25
CA GLN A 2 4.41 -29.33 0.04
C GLN A 2 4.92 -27.89 -0.15
N LYS A 3 4.56 -26.98 0.76
CA LYS A 3 5.07 -25.60 0.77
C LYS A 3 6.48 -25.57 1.38
N ARG A 4 7.36 -24.75 0.82
CA ARG A 4 8.70 -24.51 1.39
C ARG A 4 8.59 -23.71 2.69
N LYS A 5 9.39 -24.07 3.70
CA LYS A 5 9.50 -23.33 4.96
C LYS A 5 10.20 -21.98 4.74
N ARG A 6 9.90 -20.99 5.58
CA ARG A 6 10.49 -19.64 5.53
C ARG A 6 11.99 -19.70 5.80
N SER A 7 12.80 -19.19 4.88
CA SER A 7 14.26 -19.02 5.05
C SER A 7 14.58 -17.68 5.73
N ARG A 8 15.68 -17.65 6.49
CA ARG A 8 16.26 -16.41 7.09
C ARG A 8 17.55 -15.98 6.40
N ARG A 9 17.97 -16.65 5.31
CA ARG A 9 19.22 -16.36 4.61
C ARG A 9 19.10 -15.07 3.79
N GLN A 10 20.12 -14.23 3.83
CA GLN A 10 20.24 -13.06 2.96
C GLN A 10 20.54 -13.52 1.53
N ILE A 11 19.86 -12.93 0.56
CA ILE A 11 20.11 -13.19 -0.86
C ILE A 11 21.29 -12.29 -1.26
N GLN A 12 22.32 -12.88 -1.86
CA GLN A 12 23.46 -12.14 -2.40
C GLN A 12 23.01 -11.31 -3.62
N HIS A 13 23.56 -10.10 -3.76
CA HIS A 13 23.22 -9.17 -4.84
C HIS A 13 24.06 -9.46 -6.10
N GLU A 14 24.06 -10.69 -6.58
CA GLU A 14 24.75 -11.06 -7.82
C GLU A 14 23.69 -11.35 -8.89
N GLY A 15 23.62 -10.51 -9.93
CA GLY A 15 22.69 -10.68 -11.07
C GLY A 15 21.35 -9.93 -11.01
N GLY A 16 21.22 -8.91 -10.17
CA GLY A 16 20.08 -7.97 -10.21
C GLY A 16 20.28 -6.87 -11.25
N LEU A 17 19.18 -6.30 -11.77
CA LEU A 17 19.24 -5.11 -12.62
C LEU A 17 19.67 -3.91 -11.78
N THR A 18 20.68 -3.21 -12.26
CA THR A 18 21.09 -1.90 -11.73
C THR A 18 20.00 -0.86 -11.97
N ARG A 19 20.08 0.25 -11.23
CA ARG A 19 19.11 1.34 -11.32
C ARG A 19 19.09 1.94 -12.74
N GLU A 20 20.24 1.97 -13.39
CA GLU A 20 20.47 2.48 -14.73
C GLU A 20 19.87 1.53 -15.77
N GLU A 21 20.15 0.23 -15.65
CA GLU A 21 19.57 -0.80 -16.53
C GLU A 21 18.04 -0.82 -16.47
N ALA A 22 17.45 -0.64 -15.28
CA ALA A 22 16.01 -0.57 -15.13
C ALA A 22 15.40 0.65 -15.83
N GLN A 23 16.08 1.80 -15.80
CA GLN A 23 15.63 3.02 -16.50
C GLN A 23 15.69 2.86 -18.02
N SER A 24 16.69 2.16 -18.55
CA SER A 24 16.75 1.88 -19.99
C SER A 24 15.65 0.93 -20.47
N LEU A 25 15.10 0.10 -19.58
CA LEU A 25 14.00 -0.83 -19.88
C LEU A 25 12.61 -0.19 -19.70
N THR A 26 12.50 1.00 -19.11
CA THR A 26 11.20 1.67 -19.06
C THR A 26 10.81 2.06 -20.48
N ILE A 27 9.77 1.43 -21.00
CA ILE A 27 9.10 1.87 -22.22
C ILE A 27 8.62 3.29 -21.95
N THR A 28 9.21 4.28 -22.62
CA THR A 28 8.68 5.65 -22.63
C THR A 28 7.23 5.53 -23.08
N PRO A 29 6.24 5.95 -22.26
CA PRO A 29 4.86 5.97 -22.73
C PRO A 29 4.85 6.83 -23.99
N ALA A 30 4.56 6.21 -25.12
CA ALA A 30 4.35 6.91 -26.37
C ALA A 30 3.32 8.01 -26.12
N GLU A 31 3.63 9.20 -26.61
CA GLU A 31 2.72 10.34 -26.76
C GLU A 31 1.28 9.88 -27.07
N PRO A 32 0.26 10.57 -26.53
CA PRO A 32 -1.10 10.07 -26.35
C PRO A 32 -1.75 9.68 -27.68
N VAL A 33 -1.70 8.40 -28.01
CA VAL A 33 -2.57 7.82 -29.03
C VAL A 33 -3.99 7.86 -28.49
N GLU A 34 -4.81 8.67 -29.15
CA GLU A 34 -6.25 8.82 -28.97
C GLU A 34 -6.93 7.45 -29.05
N LEU A 35 -7.07 6.80 -27.89
CA LEU A 35 -7.90 5.61 -27.73
C LEU A 35 -9.32 6.09 -27.45
N SER A 36 -10.08 6.23 -28.54
CA SER A 36 -11.52 6.43 -28.52
C SER A 36 -12.23 5.49 -27.53
N ALA A 37 -12.98 6.11 -26.62
CA ALA A 37 -14.13 5.58 -25.88
C ALA A 37 -13.90 4.36 -24.96
N ILE A 38 -13.11 4.53 -23.90
CA ILE A 38 -13.50 4.02 -22.58
C ILE A 38 -13.61 5.24 -21.69
N GLN A 39 -14.80 5.44 -21.11
CA GLN A 39 -15.19 6.60 -20.33
C GLN A 39 -14.03 7.11 -19.46
N CYS A 40 -13.59 8.33 -19.77
CA CYS A 40 -12.71 9.13 -18.96
C CYS A 40 -13.28 9.12 -17.54
N THR A 41 -12.68 8.33 -16.66
CA THR A 41 -12.87 8.56 -15.23
C THR A 41 -12.20 9.89 -14.99
N GLU A 42 -13.01 10.90 -14.69
CA GLU A 42 -12.58 12.24 -14.30
C GLU A 42 -11.33 12.12 -13.40
N PRO A 43 -10.20 12.77 -13.75
CA PRO A 43 -9.06 12.80 -12.86
C PRO A 43 -9.56 13.35 -11.52
N PRO A 44 -9.23 12.70 -10.38
CA PRO A 44 -9.76 13.12 -9.09
C PRO A 44 -9.44 14.61 -8.91
N PRO A 45 -10.41 15.44 -8.50
CA PRO A 45 -10.24 16.88 -8.48
C PRO A 45 -8.94 17.25 -7.76
N PRO A 46 -8.17 18.23 -8.26
CA PRO A 46 -6.95 18.71 -7.63
C PRO A 46 -7.33 19.25 -6.24
N GLY A 47 -7.15 18.43 -5.22
CA GLY A 47 -7.75 18.65 -3.91
C GLY A 47 -8.32 17.39 -3.23
N SER A 48 -8.26 16.22 -3.86
CA SER A 48 -8.57 14.95 -3.19
C SER A 48 -7.55 14.64 -2.10
N THR A 49 -7.70 15.28 -0.94
CA THR A 49 -6.98 14.88 0.27
C THR A 49 -7.24 13.39 0.50
N PRO A 50 -6.21 12.61 0.89
CA PRO A 50 -6.42 11.21 1.21
C PRO A 50 -7.50 11.13 2.28
N ARG A 51 -8.51 10.27 2.03
CA ARG A 51 -9.59 10.06 3.00
C ARG A 51 -8.96 9.79 4.37
N SER A 52 -9.26 10.68 5.33
CA SER A 52 -8.76 10.51 6.70
C SER A 52 -9.27 9.17 7.24
N ARG A 53 -8.39 8.43 7.92
CA ARG A 53 -8.78 7.16 8.52
C ARG A 53 -9.81 7.41 9.61
N ALA A 54 -10.81 6.54 9.69
CA ALA A 54 -11.76 6.57 10.79
C ALA A 54 -11.02 6.49 12.15
N PRO A 55 -11.51 7.18 13.20
CA PRO A 55 -10.96 7.05 14.54
C PRO A 55 -10.94 5.59 14.98
N PRO A 56 -9.91 5.15 15.73
CA PRO A 56 -9.80 3.77 16.15
C PRO A 56 -10.95 3.41 17.09
N ARG A 57 -11.55 2.23 16.90
CA ARG A 57 -12.52 1.64 17.82
C ARG A 57 -11.80 0.73 18.82
N CYS A 58 -12.04 0.93 20.11
CA CYS A 58 -11.45 0.11 21.15
C CYS A 58 -12.09 -1.28 21.20
N SER A 59 -11.29 -2.35 21.06
CA SER A 59 -11.78 -3.74 21.13
C SER A 59 -12.19 -4.19 22.53
N ASN A 60 -11.90 -3.39 23.57
CA ASN A 60 -12.21 -3.73 24.95
C ASN A 60 -13.54 -3.12 25.41
N CYS A 61 -13.68 -1.80 25.33
CA CYS A 61 -14.90 -1.08 25.74
C CYS A 61 -15.81 -0.65 24.57
N GLY A 62 -15.38 -0.82 23.31
CA GLY A 62 -16.18 -0.49 22.14
C GLY A 62 -16.22 0.98 21.72
N SER A 63 -15.71 1.91 22.53
CA SER A 63 -15.71 3.36 22.22
C SER A 63 -14.67 3.74 21.16
N HIS A 64 -14.92 4.84 20.45
CA HIS A 64 -14.01 5.39 19.44
C HIS A 64 -12.97 6.35 20.04
N GLY A 65 -11.87 6.58 19.34
CA GLY A 65 -10.83 7.55 19.69
C GLY A 65 -9.60 6.96 20.36
N HIS A 66 -9.63 5.70 20.82
CA HIS A 66 -8.48 5.02 21.40
C HIS A 66 -8.38 3.54 21.03
N ARG A 67 -7.19 2.97 21.22
CA ARG A 67 -6.92 1.52 21.06
C ARG A 67 -6.98 0.84 22.42
N ARG A 68 -7.12 -0.50 22.43
CA ARG A 68 -7.17 -1.32 23.67
C ARG A 68 -6.05 -1.00 24.67
N THR A 69 -4.86 -0.67 24.20
CA THR A 69 -3.70 -0.32 25.05
C THR A 69 -3.82 0.99 25.82
N ARG A 70 -4.71 1.90 25.38
CA ARG A 70 -5.01 3.18 26.03
C ARG A 70 -6.46 3.24 26.51
N CYS A 71 -7.05 2.08 26.79
CA CYS A 71 -8.42 1.99 27.25
C CYS A 71 -8.50 2.51 28.70
N PRO A 72 -9.43 3.44 29.02
CA PRO A 72 -9.61 3.92 30.39
C PRO A 72 -10.10 2.80 31.32
N ASN A 73 -10.80 1.81 30.78
CA ASN A 73 -11.20 0.59 31.49
C ASN A 73 -10.39 -0.59 30.95
N PRO A 74 -9.11 -0.77 31.33
CA PRO A 74 -8.33 -1.90 30.85
C PRO A 74 -8.97 -3.21 31.31
N SER A 75 -9.14 -4.17 30.40
CA SER A 75 -9.48 -5.53 30.79
C SER A 75 -8.25 -6.10 31.49
N VAL A 76 -8.35 -6.24 32.80
CA VAL A 76 -7.38 -7.01 33.59
C VAL A 76 -7.63 -8.47 33.21
N ILE A 77 -6.77 -9.02 32.36
CA ILE A 77 -6.64 -10.47 32.12
C ILE A 77 -5.38 -10.90 32.85
#